data_AF-A0A1B9CI80-F1
#
_entry.id   AF-A0A1B9CI80-F1
#
_cell.length_a   1.000
_cell.length_b   1.000
_cell.length_c   1.000
_cell.angle_alpha   90.00
_cell.angle_beta   90.00
_cell.angle_gamma   90.00
#
_symmetry.space_group_name_H-M   'P 1'
#
loop_
_entity.id
_entity.type
_entity.pdbx_description
1 polymer ?
#
loop_
_entity_poly.entity_id
_entity_poly.type
_entity_poly.pdbx_seq_one_letter_code
_entity_poly.pdbx_strand_id
1 'polypeptide(L)'
;MSFEADALMLKRPNISLGNRIVIGVGLVLMAVGTALQLAARAHADENSYLDDLRARGIPFLIPAQAVSDGYRVCRDLREGQSPQLVAQTFGLYYNLVGPQIVDIAQHDLCPDTLH
;
A
#
# COMPACT_ATOMS: atom_id res chain seq x y z
N MET A 1 -57.98 -19.41 -22.91
CA MET A 1 -58.45 -20.13 -21.72
C MET A 1 -57.43 -21.23 -21.42
N SER A 2 -56.18 -20.89 -21.14
CA SER A 2 -55.61 -20.27 -19.91
C SER A 2 -55.11 -21.35 -18.96
N PHE A 3 -53.83 -21.67 -19.13
CA PHE A 3 -53.02 -22.57 -18.34
C PHE A 3 -52.31 -21.70 -17.29
N GLU A 4 -52.96 -21.40 -16.17
CA GLU A 4 -52.30 -20.73 -15.05
C GLU A 4 -51.74 -21.80 -14.11
N ALA A 5 -50.49 -22.15 -14.39
CA ALA A 5 -49.64 -22.83 -13.43
C ALA A 5 -49.17 -21.79 -12.40
N ASP A 6 -49.52 -22.01 -11.14
CA ASP A 6 -48.95 -21.39 -9.95
C ASP A 6 -47.43 -21.60 -9.92
N ALA A 7 -46.71 -20.75 -10.65
CA ALA A 7 -45.27 -20.63 -10.58
C ALA A 7 -44.95 -19.45 -9.67
N LEU A 8 -44.50 -19.78 -8.46
CA LEU A 8 -43.61 -18.99 -7.60
C LEU A 8 -42.91 -17.86 -8.38
N MET A 9 -43.44 -16.64 -8.30
CA MET A 9 -42.77 -15.47 -8.86
C MET A 9 -42.60 -14.38 -7.80
N LEU A 10 -41.35 -14.31 -7.34
CA LEU A 10 -40.63 -13.14 -6.86
C LEU A 10 -41.10 -12.47 -5.56
N LYS A 11 -40.63 -13.03 -4.44
CA LYS A 11 -40.11 -12.21 -3.34
C LYS A 11 -39.00 -11.31 -3.93
N ARG A 12 -39.27 -10.01 -4.10
CA ARG A 12 -38.29 -9.03 -4.57
C ARG A 12 -37.13 -8.96 -3.56
N PRO A 13 -35.88 -9.33 -3.91
CA PRO A 13 -34.75 -8.98 -3.08
C PRO A 13 -34.49 -7.48 -3.23
N ASN A 14 -34.56 -6.76 -2.11
CA ASN A 14 -34.21 -5.35 -1.99
C ASN A 14 -32.68 -5.22 -2.11
N ILE A 15 -32.15 -5.11 -3.32
CA ILE A 15 -30.71 -4.99 -3.58
C ILE A 15 -30.31 -3.53 -3.33
N SER A 16 -29.92 -3.26 -2.08
CA SER A 16 -29.24 -2.02 -1.69
C SER A 16 -27.96 -1.87 -2.52
N LEU A 17 -27.76 -0.67 -3.06
CA LEU A 17 -26.75 -0.29 -4.05
C LEU A 17 -25.32 -0.19 -3.47
N GLY A 18 -24.94 -1.11 -2.58
CA GLY A 18 -23.64 -1.15 -1.94
C GLY A 18 -22.97 -2.50 -2.18
N ASN A 19 -21.86 -2.47 -2.93
CA ASN A 19 -20.86 -3.55 -3.01
C ASN A 19 -21.22 -4.76 -3.90
N ARG A 20 -20.99 -4.65 -5.21
CA ARG A 20 -20.99 -5.79 -6.14
C ARG A 20 -19.66 -6.55 -6.03
N ILE A 21 -19.48 -7.32 -4.95
CA ILE A 21 -18.44 -8.37 -4.93
C ILE A 21 -19.09 -9.65 -5.46
N VAL A 22 -18.64 -10.04 -6.65
CA VAL A 22 -19.02 -11.28 -7.34
C VAL A 22 -18.50 -12.45 -6.51
N ILE A 23 -19.37 -13.04 -5.67
CA ILE A 23 -19.07 -14.30 -4.98
C ILE A 23 -19.47 -15.44 -5.93
N GLY A 24 -18.51 -15.87 -6.75
CA GLY A 24 -18.60 -17.12 -7.49
C GLY A 24 -18.41 -18.30 -6.53
N VAL A 25 -19.46 -19.11 -6.36
CA VAL A 25 -19.42 -20.36 -5.59
C VAL A 25 -18.65 -21.40 -6.41
N GLY A 26 -17.39 -21.64 -6.03
CA GLY A 26 -16.61 -22.79 -6.46
C GLY A 26 -16.17 -23.58 -5.23
N LEU A 27 -16.85 -24.69 -4.95
CA LEU A 27 -16.47 -25.64 -3.90
C LEU A 27 -15.20 -26.40 -4.33
N VAL A 28 -14.36 -26.72 -3.33
CA VAL A 28 -13.64 -27.99 -3.12
C VAL A 28 -12.11 -27.85 -2.87
N LEU A 29 -11.72 -28.36 -1.69
CA LEU A 29 -10.42 -28.92 -1.23
C LEU A 29 -9.43 -28.08 -0.42
N MET A 30 -8.95 -28.75 0.62
CA MET A 30 -8.10 -28.33 1.73
C MET A 30 -6.81 -27.63 1.30
N ALA A 31 -6.62 -26.40 1.81
CA ALA A 31 -5.33 -25.91 2.25
C ALA A 31 -5.56 -24.97 3.44
N VAL A 32 -5.46 -25.52 4.65
CA VAL A 32 -5.32 -24.71 5.87
C VAL A 32 -3.96 -24.03 5.79
N GLY A 33 -3.96 -22.71 5.77
CA GLY A 33 -2.76 -21.89 5.93
C GLY A 33 -2.12 -21.41 4.62
N THR A 34 -2.45 -20.16 4.25
CA THR A 34 -1.57 -19.13 3.64
C THR A 34 -2.36 -18.01 2.95
N ALA A 35 -3.64 -17.79 3.27
CA ALA A 35 -4.34 -16.54 2.92
C ALA A 35 -3.80 -15.28 3.64
N LEU A 36 -2.67 -15.40 4.36
CA LEU A 36 -2.03 -14.35 5.14
C LEU A 36 -0.64 -13.95 4.62
N GLN A 37 -0.35 -14.03 3.31
CA GLN A 37 0.94 -13.51 2.80
C GLN A 37 0.88 -12.61 1.56
N LEU A 38 -0.30 -12.36 0.98
CA LEU A 38 -0.47 -11.29 -0.03
C LEU A 38 -0.91 -9.94 0.57
N ALA A 39 -0.97 -9.82 1.90
CA ALA A 39 -1.09 -8.54 2.60
C ALA A 39 0.27 -7.96 3.01
N ALA A 40 1.38 -8.57 2.59
CA ALA A 40 2.70 -7.99 2.77
C ALA A 40 2.79 -6.74 1.88
N ARG A 41 2.75 -5.55 2.51
CA ARG A 41 2.86 -4.19 1.91
C ARG A 41 1.58 -3.48 1.47
N ALA A 42 0.45 -3.63 2.19
CA ALA A 42 -0.76 -2.90 1.81
C ALA A 42 -0.63 -1.37 1.98
N HIS A 43 0.11 -0.89 2.97
CA HIS A 43 0.64 0.48 3.05
C HIS A 43 1.88 0.38 3.92
N ALA A 44 3.07 0.53 3.33
CA ALA A 44 4.13 1.16 4.11
C ALA A 44 3.56 2.50 4.60
N ASP A 45 3.89 2.98 5.79
CA ASP A 45 3.08 4.05 6.40
C ASP A 45 3.38 5.40 5.72
N GLU A 46 2.78 5.58 4.55
CA GLU A 46 2.95 6.73 3.66
C GLU A 46 2.45 8.00 4.33
N ASN A 47 1.41 7.89 5.16
CA ASN A 47 0.90 9.01 5.92
C ASN A 47 1.89 9.38 7.01
N SER A 48 2.37 8.43 7.81
CA SER A 48 3.39 8.71 8.82
C SER A 48 4.67 9.25 8.19
N TYR A 49 5.12 8.69 7.06
CA TYR A 49 6.26 9.19 6.30
C TYR A 49 6.08 10.66 5.87
N LEU A 50 4.93 11.01 5.30
CA LEU A 50 4.63 12.40 4.92
C LEU A 50 4.50 13.33 6.14
N ASP A 51 3.98 12.82 7.25
CA ASP A 51 3.84 13.55 8.51
C ASP A 51 5.20 13.84 9.14
N ASP A 52 6.11 12.86 9.14
CA ASP A 52 7.48 12.99 9.63
C ASP A 52 8.32 13.92 8.75
N LEU A 53 8.17 13.84 7.43
CA LEU A 53 8.79 14.81 6.51
C LEU A 53 8.35 16.24 6.87
N ARG A 54 7.04 16.45 7.12
CA ARG A 54 6.52 17.76 7.55
C ARG A 54 7.04 18.17 8.92
N ALA A 55 7.05 17.25 9.88
CA ALA A 55 7.51 17.50 11.25
C ALA A 55 8.98 17.92 11.30
N ARG A 56 9.81 17.38 10.40
CA ARG A 56 11.24 17.73 10.28
C ARG A 56 11.51 18.91 9.34
N GLY A 57 10.46 19.53 8.79
CA GLY A 57 10.58 20.68 7.90
C GLY A 57 11.18 20.36 6.53
N ILE A 58 11.10 19.09 6.10
CA ILE A 58 11.60 18.64 4.80
C ILE A 58 10.56 19.04 3.74
N PRO A 59 10.92 19.92 2.80
CA PRO A 59 9.96 20.41 1.81
C PRO A 59 9.61 19.30 0.82
N PHE A 60 8.34 19.20 0.44
CA PHE A 60 7.93 18.43 -0.72
C PHE A 60 6.74 19.13 -1.38
N LEU A 61 6.74 19.16 -2.72
CA LEU A 61 5.68 19.83 -3.48
C LEU A 61 4.51 18.89 -3.77
N ILE A 62 4.83 17.63 -4.04
CA ILE A 62 3.86 16.61 -4.49
C ILE A 62 3.99 15.41 -3.54
N PRO A 63 2.96 15.13 -2.70
CA PRO A 63 3.01 14.03 -1.75
C PRO A 63 3.29 12.66 -2.41
N ALA A 64 2.63 12.38 -3.52
CA ALA A 64 2.83 11.14 -4.27
C ALA A 64 4.28 10.98 -4.77
N GLN A 65 4.94 12.08 -5.13
CA GLN A 65 6.35 12.05 -5.53
C GLN A 65 7.25 11.78 -4.33
N ALA A 66 7.02 12.44 -3.20
CA ALA A 66 7.79 12.22 -1.98
C ALA A 66 7.72 10.77 -1.50
N VAL A 67 6.52 10.16 -1.56
CA VAL A 67 6.31 8.74 -1.27
C VAL A 67 7.06 7.86 -2.26
N SER A 68 6.95 8.16 -3.57
CA SER A 68 7.69 7.42 -4.61
C SER A 68 9.21 7.47 -4.37
N ASP A 69 9.75 8.62 -3.94
CA ASP A 69 11.15 8.78 -3.58
C ASP A 69 11.53 7.98 -2.34
N GLY A 70 10.67 7.94 -1.32
CA GLY A 70 10.86 7.09 -0.14
C GLY A 70 10.90 5.59 -0.49
N TYR A 71 10.03 5.13 -1.38
CA TYR A 71 10.09 3.74 -1.86
C TYR A 71 11.32 3.44 -2.72
N ARG A 72 11.82 4.43 -3.47
CA ARG A 72 13.10 4.32 -4.20
C ARG A 72 14.25 4.09 -3.21
N VAL A 73 14.32 4.88 -2.13
CA VAL A 73 15.29 4.66 -1.05
C VAL A 73 15.22 3.23 -0.54
N CYS A 74 14.02 2.76 -0.21
CA CYS A 74 13.83 1.40 0.31
C CYS A 74 14.25 0.30 -0.67
N ARG A 75 14.09 0.52 -1.98
CA ARG A 75 14.60 -0.42 -2.99
C ARG A 75 16.12 -0.41 -3.01
N ASP A 76 16.72 0.77 -3.10
CA ASP A 76 18.16 0.97 -3.21
C ASP A 76 18.89 0.38 -1.98
N LEU A 77 18.32 0.54 -0.78
CA LEU A 77 18.82 -0.08 0.46
C LEU A 77 18.72 -1.61 0.43
N ARG A 78 17.61 -2.18 -0.05
CA ARG A 78 17.45 -3.64 -0.19
C ARG A 78 18.39 -4.24 -1.23
N GLU A 79 18.80 -3.45 -2.22
CA GLU A 79 19.82 -3.83 -3.20
C GLU A 79 21.26 -3.76 -2.64
N GLY A 80 21.41 -3.37 -1.37
CA GLY A 80 22.69 -3.34 -0.66
C GLY A 80 23.44 -2.01 -0.79
N GLN A 81 22.81 -0.95 -1.30
CA GLN A 81 23.40 0.38 -1.25
C GLN A 81 23.45 0.89 0.19
N SER A 82 24.52 1.60 0.54
CA SER A 82 24.63 2.19 1.87
C SER A 82 23.70 3.40 2.03
N PRO A 83 23.12 3.64 3.22
CA PRO A 83 22.27 4.80 3.49
C PRO A 83 22.93 6.13 3.10
N GLN A 84 24.25 6.23 3.31
CA GLN A 84 25.02 7.43 2.98
C GLN A 84 25.13 7.66 1.48
N LEU A 85 25.21 6.60 0.68
CA LEU A 85 25.23 6.69 -0.78
C LEU A 85 23.86 7.08 -1.30
N VAL A 86 22.80 6.45 -0.78
CA VAL A 86 21.41 6.75 -1.17
C VAL A 86 21.04 8.19 -0.83
N ALA A 87 21.46 8.69 0.34
CA ALA A 87 21.28 10.08 0.76
C ALA A 87 21.91 11.12 -0.21
N GLN A 88 22.96 10.73 -0.95
CA GLN A 88 23.63 11.58 -1.94
C GLN A 88 22.97 11.54 -3.33
N THR A 89 22.02 10.62 -3.54
CA THR A 89 21.26 10.54 -4.81
C THR A 89 20.18 11.62 -4.91
N PHE A 90 19.85 12.24 -3.78
CA PHE A 90 18.96 13.39 -3.76
C PHE A 90 19.68 14.57 -4.42
N GLY A 91 18.98 15.33 -5.27
CA GLY A 91 19.60 16.46 -5.98
C GLY A 91 20.23 17.50 -5.04
N LEU A 92 21.00 18.45 -5.57
CA LEU A 92 21.72 19.46 -4.79
C LEU A 92 20.88 20.17 -3.71
N TYR A 93 19.59 20.37 -3.99
CA TYR A 93 18.64 21.01 -3.07
C TYR A 93 18.29 20.15 -1.84
N TYR A 94 18.28 18.82 -2.00
CA TYR A 94 17.87 17.87 -0.98
C TYR A 94 19.05 17.16 -0.31
N ASN A 95 20.28 17.31 -0.81
CA ASN A 95 21.47 16.66 -0.22
C ASN A 95 21.67 16.95 1.27
N LEU A 96 21.29 18.15 1.74
CA LEU A 96 21.39 18.51 3.16
C LEU A 96 20.43 17.74 4.06
N VAL A 97 19.27 17.36 3.52
CA VAL A 97 18.22 16.61 4.23
C VAL A 97 18.14 15.15 3.79
N GLY A 98 18.93 14.74 2.79
CA GLY A 98 18.99 13.38 2.25
C GLY A 98 19.16 12.31 3.33
N PRO A 99 20.08 12.47 4.30
CA PRO A 99 20.21 11.54 5.41
C PRO A 99 18.94 11.43 6.26
N GLN A 100 18.21 12.54 6.45
CA GLN A 100 16.96 12.54 7.22
C GLN A 100 15.83 11.86 6.44
N ILE A 101 15.75 12.06 5.12
CA ILE A 101 14.78 11.38 4.27
C ILE A 101 15.02 9.87 4.30
N VAL A 102 16.27 9.44 4.24
CA VAL A 102 16.64 8.02 4.32
C VAL A 102 16.25 7.44 5.68
N ASP A 103 16.58 8.13 6.78
CA ASP A 103 16.19 7.73 8.15
C ASP A 103 14.67 7.53 8.29
N ILE A 104 13.87 8.50 7.87
CA ILE A 104 12.40 8.42 7.93
C ILE A 104 11.88 7.29 7.03
N ALA A 105 12.40 7.15 5.80
CA ALA A 105 11.99 6.09 4.89
C ALA A 105 12.29 4.69 5.48
N GLN A 106 13.43 4.51 6.14
CA GLN A 106 13.75 3.26 6.82
C GLN A 106 12.80 2.99 7.99
N HIS A 107 12.41 4.02 8.76
CA HIS A 107 11.51 3.85 9.89
C HIS A 107 10.07 3.53 9.47
N ASP A 108 9.53 4.33 8.54
CA ASP A 108 8.10 4.34 8.24
C ASP A 108 7.74 3.44 7.03
N LEU A 109 8.64 3.36 6.05
CA LEU A 109 8.36 2.66 4.78
C LEU A 109 9.03 1.28 4.67
N CYS A 110 10.26 1.13 5.17
CA CYS A 110 11.02 -0.10 5.06
C CYS A 110 11.84 -0.45 6.31
N PRO A 111 11.16 -0.76 7.42
CA PRO A 111 11.82 -1.18 8.66
C PRO A 111 12.62 -2.48 8.50
N ASP A 112 12.37 -3.25 7.43
CA ASP A 112 13.15 -4.42 7.04
C ASP A 112 14.61 -4.11 6.65
N THR A 113 14.93 -2.84 6.39
CA THR A 113 16.29 -2.41 5.97
C THR A 113 17.18 -1.94 7.11
N LEU A 114 16.66 -1.87 8.34
CA LEU A 114 17.50 -1.66 9.53
C LEU A 114 18.14 -2.99 9.92
N HIS A 115 19.48 -3.05 9.89
CA HIS A 115 20.29 -4.22 10.25
C HIS A 115 21.37 -3.84 11.25
#